data_AF-E7GIT0-F1
#
_entry.id   AF-E7GIT0-F1
#
_cell.length_a   1.000
_cell.length_b   1.000
_cell.length_c   1.000
_cell.angle_alpha   90.00
_cell.angle_beta   90.00
_cell.angle_gamma   90.00
#
_symmetry.space_group_name_H-M   'P 1'
#
loop_
_entity.id
_entity.type
_entity.pdbx_description
1 polymer ?
#
loop_
_entity_poly.entity_id
_entity_poly.type
_entity_poly.pdbx_seq_one_letter_code
_entity_poly.pdbx_strand_id
1 'polypeptide(L)'
;MRARIFDKASQTFYRSEIYGIVNFGGDRYIAGKCEGGKQIFYLIDYLDYTSEPPYRVNVECIDSNPLPEGMQWEYRQKEELLDLNLILEKKYHHPPLLSFRGCPFLLEQKEWLAELTARRKLPDYRADAVVPDTKLQGWNYIEDSCDINSLMDYFGGFHDSVIREIHYESGDYMEGGTMYLSPSCAKKLRMVFDSSWANSIEIVFESVRLLRLVPPGENYLGDLFNASIFIDNLEVYFYDEYLKERPKSHDGTWVKALGMRWRVIV
;
A
#
# COMPACT_ATOMS: atom_id res chain seq x y z
N MET A 1 5.79 -2.34 -5.03
CA MET A 1 4.46 -1.70 -4.84
C MET A 1 3.79 -2.52 -3.78
N ARG A 2 3.45 -1.92 -2.65
CA ARG A 2 2.82 -2.64 -1.54
C ARG A 2 1.32 -2.42 -1.59
N ALA A 3 0.56 -3.45 -1.27
CA ALA A 3 -0.90 -3.38 -1.27
C ALA A 3 -1.50 -4.10 -0.06
N ARG A 4 -2.66 -3.62 0.37
CA ARG A 4 -3.57 -4.31 1.26
C ARG A 4 -4.55 -5.11 0.39
N ILE A 5 -4.67 -6.39 0.66
CA ILE A 5 -5.46 -7.33 -0.16
C ILE A 5 -6.55 -7.95 0.68
N PHE A 6 -7.78 -7.91 0.17
CA PHE A 6 -8.92 -8.58 0.79
C PHE A 6 -8.93 -10.06 0.42
N ASP A 7 -8.76 -10.93 1.43
CA ASP A 7 -8.91 -12.37 1.31
C ASP A 7 -10.36 -12.75 1.57
N LYS A 8 -11.09 -13.06 0.50
CA LYS A 8 -12.50 -13.46 0.57
C LYS A 8 -12.72 -14.74 1.36
N ALA A 9 -11.75 -15.66 1.40
CA ALA A 9 -11.93 -16.94 2.07
C ALA A 9 -11.92 -16.76 3.59
N SER A 10 -11.04 -15.93 4.11
CA SER A 10 -10.96 -15.61 5.55
C SER A 10 -11.78 -14.39 5.97
N GLN A 11 -12.28 -13.59 5.02
CA GLN A 11 -12.89 -12.28 5.28
C GLN A 11 -11.96 -11.33 6.03
N THR A 12 -10.65 -11.42 5.76
CA THR A 12 -9.62 -10.59 6.39
C THR A 12 -8.72 -9.94 5.35
N PHE A 13 -7.91 -8.97 5.78
CA PHE A 13 -6.88 -8.38 4.93
C PHE A 13 -5.51 -9.00 5.19
N TYR A 14 -4.66 -9.02 4.17
CA TYR A 14 -3.21 -9.26 4.30
C TYR A 14 -2.43 -8.23 3.48
N ARG A 15 -1.16 -8.00 3.83
CA ARG A 15 -0.25 -7.13 3.08
C ARG A 15 0.60 -7.97 2.14
N SER A 16 0.83 -7.47 0.93
CA SER A 16 1.73 -8.10 -0.04
C SER A 16 2.42 -7.05 -0.89
N GLU A 17 3.61 -7.40 -1.37
CA GLU A 17 4.17 -6.80 -2.58
C GLU A 17 3.34 -7.25 -3.79
N ILE A 18 3.14 -6.33 -4.73
CA ILE A 18 2.53 -6.59 -6.03
C ILE A 18 3.65 -6.86 -7.01
N TYR A 19 3.63 -8.05 -7.58
CA TYR A 19 4.67 -8.54 -8.48
C TYR A 19 4.35 -8.21 -9.94
N GLY A 20 3.07 -8.10 -10.26
CA GLY A 20 2.62 -7.74 -11.60
C GLY A 20 1.12 -7.54 -11.67
N ILE A 21 0.66 -7.03 -12.80
CA ILE A 21 -0.73 -6.77 -13.11
C ILE A 21 -0.93 -7.27 -14.54
N VAL A 22 -1.93 -8.12 -14.72
CA VAL A 22 -2.36 -8.61 -16.04
C VAL A 22 -3.76 -8.08 -16.33
N ASN A 23 -4.01 -7.76 -17.60
CA ASN A 23 -5.33 -7.36 -18.06
C ASN A 23 -5.84 -8.33 -19.12
N PHE A 24 -7.08 -8.79 -18.98
CA PHE A 24 -7.80 -9.56 -19.99
C PHE A 24 -9.30 -9.26 -19.91
N GLY A 25 -9.64 -7.97 -19.91
CA GLY A 25 -11.00 -7.49 -19.63
C GLY A 25 -11.17 -6.96 -18.21
N GLY A 26 -10.10 -6.42 -17.63
CA GLY A 26 -10.04 -5.92 -16.26
C GLY A 26 -8.68 -6.24 -15.62
N ASP A 27 -8.21 -5.33 -14.77
CA ASP A 27 -6.93 -5.48 -14.08
C ASP A 27 -7.02 -6.53 -12.98
N ARG A 28 -6.05 -7.45 -12.99
CA ARG A 28 -5.82 -8.41 -11.91
C ARG A 28 -4.39 -8.32 -11.42
N TYR A 29 -4.23 -8.35 -10.12
CA TYR A 29 -2.97 -8.16 -9.43
C TYR A 29 -2.39 -9.51 -9.03
N ILE A 30 -1.11 -9.69 -9.28
CA ILE A 30 -0.32 -10.82 -8.84
C ILE A 30 0.29 -10.45 -7.49
N ALA A 31 -0.20 -11.13 -6.45
CA ALA A 31 0.27 -10.93 -5.08
C ALA A 31 0.75 -12.25 -4.47
N GLY A 32 1.54 -12.13 -3.42
CA GLY A 32 2.14 -13.24 -2.72
C GLY A 32 1.70 -13.33 -1.27
N LYS A 33 1.55 -14.54 -0.74
CA LYS A 33 1.23 -14.79 0.67
C LYS A 33 1.98 -16.03 1.14
N CYS A 34 2.64 -15.93 2.28
CA CYS A 34 3.28 -17.09 2.90
C CYS A 34 2.23 -17.93 3.64
N GLU A 35 2.04 -19.17 3.21
CA GLU A 35 1.11 -20.14 3.81
C GLU A 35 1.89 -21.40 4.20
N GLY A 36 1.93 -21.72 5.50
CA GLY A 36 2.64 -22.92 5.98
C GLY A 36 4.13 -22.93 5.64
N GLY A 37 4.78 -21.76 5.62
CA GLY A 37 6.20 -21.60 5.27
C GLY A 37 6.50 -21.64 3.76
N LYS A 38 5.47 -21.72 2.91
CA LYS A 38 5.61 -21.69 1.45
C LYS A 38 5.02 -20.41 0.89
N GLN A 39 5.73 -19.79 -0.04
CA GLN A 39 5.20 -18.66 -0.77
C GLN A 39 4.13 -19.13 -1.76
N ILE A 40 2.97 -18.50 -1.72
CA ILE A 40 1.84 -18.77 -2.63
C ILE A 40 1.50 -17.49 -3.38
N PHE A 41 1.36 -17.60 -4.69
CA PHE A 41 0.94 -16.52 -5.56
C PHE A 41 -0.55 -16.62 -5.89
N TYR A 42 -1.18 -15.45 -5.91
CA TYR A 42 -2.59 -15.26 -6.18
C TYR A 42 -2.76 -14.27 -7.32
N LEU A 43 -3.70 -14.55 -8.21
CA LEU A 43 -4.22 -13.60 -9.17
C LEU A 43 -5.56 -13.07 -8.66
N ILE A 44 -5.59 -11.79 -8.28
CA ILE A 44 -6.72 -11.17 -7.61
C ILE A 44 -7.36 -10.13 -8.52
N ASP A 45 -8.66 -10.25 -8.77
CA ASP A 45 -9.44 -9.22 -9.46
C ASP A 45 -9.38 -7.91 -8.67
N TYR A 46 -9.01 -6.79 -9.31
CA TYR A 46 -8.92 -5.49 -8.63
C TYR A 46 -10.25 -5.11 -7.96
N LEU A 47 -11.35 -5.26 -8.70
CA LEU A 47 -12.70 -5.02 -8.22
C LEU A 47 -13.41 -6.34 -7.91
N ASP A 48 -14.23 -6.31 -6.88
CA ASP A 48 -15.18 -7.36 -6.59
C ASP A 48 -16.45 -7.17 -7.42
N TYR A 49 -16.47 -7.77 -8.60
CA TYR A 49 -17.66 -7.77 -9.47
C TYR A 49 -18.85 -8.58 -8.91
N THR A 50 -18.68 -9.25 -7.77
CA THR A 50 -19.80 -9.89 -7.05
C THR A 50 -20.50 -8.96 -6.07
N SER A 51 -19.94 -7.77 -5.77
CA SER A 51 -20.57 -6.78 -4.91
C SER A 51 -21.47 -5.83 -5.71
N GLU A 52 -22.37 -5.12 -5.02
CA GLU A 52 -23.14 -4.04 -5.65
C GLU A 52 -22.24 -2.85 -6.02
N PRO A 53 -22.56 -2.10 -7.09
CA PRO A 53 -21.89 -0.84 -7.41
C PRO A 53 -22.09 0.24 -6.33
N PRO A 54 -21.08 1.07 -6.02
CA PRO A 54 -19.72 0.99 -6.53
C PRO A 54 -19.01 -0.28 -6.04
N TYR A 55 -18.39 -1.03 -6.97
CA TYR A 55 -17.77 -2.32 -6.66
C TYR A 55 -16.72 -2.16 -5.57
N ARG A 56 -16.68 -3.11 -4.63
CA ARG A 56 -15.64 -3.14 -3.60
C ARG A 56 -14.28 -3.37 -4.24
N VAL A 57 -13.24 -2.78 -3.66
CA VAL A 57 -11.86 -2.96 -4.11
C VAL A 57 -11.22 -4.10 -3.33
N ASN A 58 -10.71 -5.12 -4.01
CA ASN A 58 -9.97 -6.22 -3.37
C ASN A 58 -8.50 -5.91 -3.17
N VAL A 59 -7.94 -4.97 -3.94
CA VAL A 59 -6.51 -4.63 -3.91
C VAL A 59 -6.35 -3.13 -3.76
N GLU A 60 -5.96 -2.71 -2.56
CA GLU A 60 -5.76 -1.31 -2.23
C GLU A 60 -4.26 -1.03 -2.13
N CYS A 61 -3.71 -0.36 -3.14
CA CYS A 61 -2.30 0.00 -3.15
C CYS A 61 -2.01 0.92 -1.97
N ILE A 62 -1.01 0.56 -1.17
CA ILE A 62 -0.50 1.34 -0.03
C ILE A 62 0.47 2.39 -0.56
N ASP A 63 1.50 1.95 -1.28
CA ASP A 63 2.50 2.80 -1.90
C ASP A 63 3.05 2.17 -3.19
N SER A 64 3.61 3.03 -4.04
CA SER A 64 4.26 2.66 -5.29
C SER A 64 5.71 3.14 -5.29
N ASN A 65 6.47 2.76 -4.25
CA ASN A 65 7.91 3.05 -4.22
C ASN A 65 8.62 2.37 -5.41
N PRO A 66 9.77 2.93 -5.85
CA PRO A 66 10.61 2.29 -6.86
C PRO A 66 10.99 0.86 -6.44
N LEU A 67 11.22 0.00 -7.43
CA LEU A 67 11.84 -1.29 -7.19
C LEU A 67 13.31 -1.10 -6.75
N PRO A 68 13.91 -2.11 -6.09
CA PRO A 68 15.34 -2.10 -5.78
C PRO A 68 16.22 -1.82 -7.01
N GLU A 69 17.41 -1.27 -6.77
CA GLU A 69 18.36 -0.94 -7.84
C GLU A 69 18.62 -2.13 -8.77
N GLY A 70 18.60 -1.87 -10.08
CA GLY A 70 18.74 -2.89 -11.11
C GLY A 70 17.45 -3.62 -11.50
N MET A 71 16.33 -3.35 -10.84
CA MET A 71 15.03 -3.93 -11.19
C MET A 71 14.07 -2.85 -11.72
N GLN A 72 13.39 -3.14 -12.84
CA GLN A 72 12.36 -2.26 -13.41
C GLN A 72 11.13 -3.06 -13.79
N TRP A 73 9.97 -2.42 -13.71
CA TRP A 73 8.74 -3.01 -14.24
C TRP A 73 8.87 -3.14 -15.76
N GLU A 74 8.59 -4.34 -16.28
CA GLU A 74 8.35 -4.51 -17.70
C GLU A 74 6.91 -4.14 -18.02
N TYR A 75 6.73 -3.60 -19.21
CA TYR A 75 5.42 -3.35 -19.81
C TYR A 75 5.36 -4.05 -21.15
N ARG A 76 4.28 -4.81 -21.38
CA ARG A 76 4.03 -5.52 -22.64
C ARG A 76 2.57 -5.36 -23.03
N GLN A 77 2.34 -5.03 -24.29
CA GLN A 77 1.02 -5.05 -24.91
C GLN A 77 0.71 -6.43 -25.49
N LYS A 78 -0.55 -6.64 -25.87
CA LYS A 78 -1.05 -7.89 -26.44
C LYS A 78 -0.15 -8.46 -27.56
N GLU A 79 0.34 -7.61 -28.45
CA GLU A 79 1.16 -7.97 -29.61
C GLU A 79 2.53 -8.52 -29.22
N GLU A 80 3.02 -8.19 -28.03
CA GLU A 80 4.30 -8.66 -27.49
C GLU A 80 4.13 -9.91 -26.61
N LEU A 81 2.89 -10.31 -26.30
CA LEU A 81 2.54 -11.43 -25.43
C LEU A 81 2.12 -12.69 -26.21
N LEU A 82 2.49 -12.81 -27.49
CA LEU A 82 2.02 -13.88 -28.39
C LEU A 82 2.27 -15.29 -27.85
N ASP A 83 3.48 -15.59 -27.40
CA ASP A 83 3.82 -16.93 -26.88
C ASP A 83 3.01 -17.27 -25.63
N LEU A 84 2.89 -16.31 -24.70
CA LEU A 84 2.12 -16.48 -23.47
C LEU A 84 0.64 -16.68 -23.78
N ASN A 85 0.10 -15.90 -24.72
CA ASN A 85 -1.28 -15.98 -25.16
C ASN A 85 -1.59 -17.29 -25.89
N LEU A 86 -0.62 -17.83 -26.65
CA LEU A 86 -0.76 -19.14 -27.28
C LEU A 86 -0.86 -20.26 -26.23
N ILE A 87 -0.07 -20.19 -25.14
CA ILE A 87 -0.17 -21.14 -24.02
C ILE A 87 -1.54 -21.03 -23.36
N LEU A 88 -2.00 -19.80 -23.06
CA LEU A 88 -3.31 -19.56 -22.45
C LEU A 88 -4.46 -20.12 -23.29
N GLU A 89 -4.44 -19.88 -24.61
CA GLU A 89 -5.45 -20.38 -25.54
C GLU A 89 -5.40 -21.90 -25.65
N LYS A 90 -4.24 -22.48 -25.98
CA LYS A 90 -4.12 -23.91 -26.34
C LYS A 90 -4.21 -24.84 -25.15
N LYS A 91 -3.63 -24.45 -24.00
CA LYS A 91 -3.58 -25.31 -22.81
C LYS A 91 -4.72 -25.05 -21.85
N TYR A 92 -5.11 -23.80 -21.67
CA TYR A 92 -6.05 -23.40 -20.63
C TYR A 92 -7.40 -22.92 -21.17
N HIS A 93 -7.57 -22.80 -22.50
CA HIS A 93 -8.77 -22.24 -23.15
C HIS A 93 -9.15 -20.88 -22.56
N HIS A 94 -8.14 -20.11 -22.17
CA HIS A 94 -8.29 -18.83 -21.49
C HIS A 94 -8.20 -17.67 -22.50
N PRO A 95 -8.97 -16.57 -22.32
CA PRO A 95 -8.82 -15.37 -23.14
C PRO A 95 -7.37 -14.84 -23.17
N PRO A 96 -6.94 -14.22 -24.28
CA PRO A 96 -5.61 -13.64 -24.35
C PRO A 96 -5.48 -12.45 -23.39
N LEU A 97 -4.29 -12.30 -22.81
CA LEU A 97 -3.89 -11.07 -22.14
C LEU A 97 -3.84 -9.92 -23.13
N LEU A 98 -4.43 -8.79 -22.72
CA LEU A 98 -4.39 -7.52 -23.41
C LEU A 98 -3.14 -6.72 -23.02
N SER A 99 -2.70 -6.84 -21.77
CA SER A 99 -1.45 -6.24 -21.31
C SER A 99 -0.90 -6.96 -20.08
N PHE A 100 0.40 -6.79 -19.87
CA PHE A 100 1.12 -7.17 -18.67
C PHE A 100 1.98 -5.98 -18.23
N ARG A 101 2.02 -5.75 -16.92
CA ARG A 101 3.01 -4.87 -16.28
C ARG A 101 3.50 -5.50 -14.99
N GLY A 102 4.81 -5.61 -14.77
CA GLY A 102 5.30 -6.28 -13.55
C GLY A 102 6.78 -6.62 -13.59
N CYS A 103 7.20 -7.44 -12.64
CA CYS A 103 8.59 -7.87 -12.52
C CYS A 103 9.00 -8.72 -13.74
N PRO A 104 10.20 -8.50 -14.32
CA PRO A 104 10.66 -9.18 -15.54
C PRO A 104 10.64 -10.71 -15.43
N PHE A 105 11.03 -11.23 -14.25
CA PHE A 105 11.09 -12.68 -14.01
C PHE A 105 9.75 -13.42 -14.20
N LEU A 106 8.62 -12.71 -14.13
CA LEU A 106 7.30 -13.31 -14.39
C LEU A 106 7.14 -13.67 -15.89
N LEU A 107 7.71 -12.86 -16.79
CA LEU A 107 7.65 -13.10 -18.23
C LEU A 107 8.71 -14.08 -18.72
N GLU A 108 9.83 -14.20 -18.00
CA GLU A 108 10.82 -15.26 -18.24
C GLU A 108 10.22 -16.66 -18.01
N GLN A 109 9.12 -16.75 -17.26
CA GLN A 109 8.45 -18.01 -16.87
C GLN A 109 7.02 -18.06 -17.42
N LYS A 110 6.89 -17.97 -18.74
CA LYS A 110 5.61 -17.86 -19.45
C LYS A 110 4.62 -18.97 -19.08
N GLU A 111 5.07 -20.23 -18.96
CA GLU A 111 4.23 -21.37 -18.60
C GLU A 111 3.63 -21.21 -17.20
N TRP A 112 4.45 -20.78 -16.24
CA TRP A 112 4.01 -20.55 -14.86
C TRP A 112 3.05 -19.37 -14.79
N LEU A 113 3.34 -18.26 -15.48
CA LEU A 113 2.45 -17.10 -15.52
C LEU A 113 1.11 -17.44 -16.20
N ALA A 114 1.12 -18.24 -17.27
CA ALA A 114 -0.10 -18.72 -17.90
C ALA A 114 -0.93 -19.61 -16.95
N GLU A 115 -0.26 -20.51 -16.23
CA GLU A 115 -0.93 -21.36 -15.24
C GLU A 115 -1.52 -20.54 -14.08
N LEU A 116 -0.77 -19.57 -13.54
CA LEU A 116 -1.27 -18.68 -12.49
C LEU A 116 -2.48 -17.90 -12.99
N THR A 117 -2.42 -17.42 -14.22
CA THR A 117 -3.52 -16.66 -14.83
C THR A 117 -4.78 -17.50 -14.95
N ALA A 118 -4.64 -18.74 -15.40
CA ALA A 118 -5.78 -19.65 -15.55
C ALA A 118 -6.33 -20.17 -14.21
N ARG A 119 -5.45 -20.52 -13.26
CA ARG A 119 -5.82 -21.18 -12.00
C ARG A 119 -6.03 -20.23 -10.83
N ARG A 120 -5.60 -18.98 -10.96
CA ARG A 120 -5.66 -17.90 -9.96
C ARG A 120 -4.88 -18.11 -8.66
N LYS A 121 -4.39 -19.32 -8.39
CA LYS A 121 -3.59 -19.65 -7.20
C LYS A 121 -2.53 -20.67 -7.59
N LEU A 122 -1.26 -20.39 -7.29
CA LEU A 122 -0.16 -21.33 -7.44
C LEU A 122 0.88 -21.14 -6.33
N PRO A 123 1.43 -22.21 -5.75
CA PRO A 123 2.63 -22.07 -4.93
C PRO A 123 3.80 -21.60 -5.78
N ASP A 124 4.76 -20.97 -5.12
CA ASP A 124 6.05 -20.70 -5.72
C ASP A 124 6.87 -21.99 -5.77
N TYR A 125 7.01 -22.56 -6.96
CA TYR A 125 7.92 -23.69 -7.18
C TYR A 125 9.33 -23.22 -7.56
N ARG A 126 9.57 -21.90 -7.60
CA ARG A 126 10.84 -21.30 -7.97
C ARG A 126 11.68 -21.19 -6.71
N ALA A 127 12.78 -21.91 -6.66
CA ALA A 127 13.68 -21.94 -5.51
C ALA A 127 14.35 -20.58 -5.22
N ASP A 128 14.40 -19.68 -6.21
CA ASP A 128 15.26 -18.48 -6.20
C ASP A 128 14.52 -17.17 -6.50
N ALA A 129 13.18 -17.13 -6.40
CA ALA A 129 12.44 -15.90 -6.69
C ALA A 129 12.75 -14.81 -5.63
N VAL A 130 13.51 -13.80 -6.02
CA VAL A 130 13.74 -12.60 -5.21
C VAL A 130 12.38 -11.93 -4.98
N VAL A 131 11.93 -11.92 -3.73
CA VAL A 131 10.79 -11.11 -3.32
C VAL A 131 11.28 -9.65 -3.32
N PRO A 132 10.74 -8.78 -4.20
CA PRO A 132 11.14 -7.39 -4.20
C PRO A 132 10.69 -6.76 -2.88
N ASP A 133 11.63 -6.17 -2.13
CA ASP A 133 11.29 -5.32 -0.99
C ASP A 133 11.29 -3.87 -1.47
N THR A 134 10.11 -3.25 -1.50
CA THR A 134 9.96 -1.86 -1.92
C THR A 134 9.89 -0.87 -0.76
N LYS A 135 10.24 -1.29 0.46
CA LYS A 135 10.48 -0.35 1.57
C LYS A 135 11.68 0.54 1.25
N LEU A 136 11.50 1.85 1.40
CA LEU A 136 12.57 2.80 1.14
C LEU A 136 13.63 2.73 2.23
N GLN A 137 14.90 2.74 1.81
CA GLN A 137 16.03 2.84 2.72
C GLN A 137 15.95 4.15 3.53
N GLY A 138 16.29 4.08 4.83
CA GLY A 138 16.25 5.24 5.73
C GLY A 138 14.86 5.62 6.24
N TRP A 139 13.84 4.80 5.96
CA TRP A 139 12.49 4.96 6.49
C TRP A 139 12.12 3.81 7.42
N ASN A 140 11.47 4.14 8.54
CA ASN A 140 10.89 3.20 9.47
C ASN A 140 9.40 3.05 9.15
N TYR A 141 8.92 1.83 8.88
CA TYR A 141 7.54 1.57 8.52
C TYR A 141 6.74 1.10 9.75
N ILE A 142 5.51 1.59 9.91
CA ILE A 142 4.62 1.19 10.99
C ILE A 142 3.72 0.06 10.49
N GLU A 143 4.06 -1.17 10.83
CA GLU A 143 3.38 -2.38 10.37
C GLU A 143 2.88 -3.28 11.49
N ASP A 144 3.47 -3.17 12.68
CA ASP A 144 3.03 -3.83 13.90
C ASP A 144 3.25 -2.97 15.16
N SER A 145 2.93 -3.53 16.33
CA SER A 145 3.09 -2.87 17.62
C SER A 145 4.54 -2.57 18.02
N CYS A 146 5.51 -3.35 17.54
CA CYS A 146 6.92 -3.09 17.82
C CYS A 146 7.38 -1.82 17.08
N ASP A 147 6.92 -1.63 15.84
CA ASP A 147 7.20 -0.41 15.07
C ASP A 147 6.58 0.82 15.73
N ILE A 148 5.34 0.69 16.23
CA ILE A 148 4.65 1.75 16.98
C ILE A 148 5.47 2.11 18.22
N ASN A 149 5.81 1.12 19.05
CA ASN A 149 6.57 1.36 20.29
C ASN A 149 7.91 2.03 19.98
N SER A 150 8.60 1.63 18.91
CA SER A 150 9.86 2.24 18.49
C SER A 150 9.72 3.73 18.17
N LEU A 151 8.65 4.14 17.48
CA LEU A 151 8.36 5.55 17.23
C LEU A 151 7.98 6.30 18.51
N MET A 152 7.08 5.72 19.32
CA MET A 152 6.61 6.34 20.55
C MET A 152 7.76 6.55 21.55
N ASP A 153 8.67 5.58 21.67
CA ASP A 153 9.86 5.67 22.52
C ASP A 153 10.85 6.72 21.99
N TYR A 154 11.11 6.72 20.67
CA TYR A 154 12.03 7.69 20.05
C TYR A 154 11.54 9.14 20.21
N PHE A 155 10.24 9.38 20.01
CA PHE A 155 9.66 10.71 19.97
C PHE A 155 8.92 11.11 21.25
N GLY A 156 9.22 10.45 22.38
CA GLY A 156 8.69 10.81 23.70
C GLY A 156 7.17 10.77 23.80
N GLY A 157 6.51 9.86 23.09
CA GLY A 157 5.05 9.77 23.01
C GLY A 157 4.38 10.98 22.37
N PHE A 158 5.15 11.80 21.62
CA PHE A 158 4.76 13.11 21.10
C PHE A 158 4.48 14.16 22.20
N HIS A 159 4.91 13.94 23.44
CA HIS A 159 4.83 14.95 24.50
C HIS A 159 5.72 16.16 24.19
N ASP A 160 5.27 17.36 24.55
CA ASP A 160 5.96 18.65 24.30
C ASP A 160 6.48 18.77 22.84
N SER A 161 5.66 18.31 21.90
CA SER A 161 5.92 18.37 20.46
C SER A 161 4.83 19.16 19.73
N VAL A 162 5.09 19.59 18.51
CA VAL A 162 4.15 20.36 17.70
C VAL A 162 4.09 19.80 16.28
N ILE A 163 2.91 19.85 15.67
CA ILE A 163 2.79 19.69 14.22
C ILE A 163 3.28 20.99 13.57
N ARG A 164 4.45 20.95 12.93
CA ARG A 164 5.05 22.11 12.28
C ARG A 164 4.46 22.39 10.91
N GLU A 165 4.30 21.34 10.11
CA GLU A 165 3.79 21.47 8.75
C GLU A 165 2.98 20.25 8.33
N ILE A 166 2.03 20.47 7.43
CA ILE A 166 1.25 19.43 6.78
C ILE A 166 1.23 19.70 5.28
N HIS A 167 1.43 18.66 4.49
CA HIS A 167 1.35 18.73 3.03
C HIS A 167 0.60 17.51 2.50
N TYR A 168 -0.51 17.77 1.83
CA TYR A 168 -1.32 16.75 1.19
C TYR A 168 -1.10 16.74 -0.32
N GLU A 169 -0.83 15.56 -0.86
CA GLU A 169 -0.74 15.29 -2.29
C GLU A 169 -1.84 14.28 -2.64
N SER A 170 -2.78 14.64 -3.53
CA SER A 170 -3.83 13.72 -3.99
C SER A 170 -3.39 12.87 -5.18
N GLY A 171 -2.39 13.35 -5.93
CA GLY A 171 -2.00 12.87 -7.25
C GLY A 171 -3.01 13.16 -8.38
N ASP A 172 -4.24 13.57 -8.07
CA ASP A 172 -5.27 13.83 -9.06
C ASP A 172 -4.99 15.19 -9.73
N TYR A 173 -5.18 15.28 -11.05
CA TYR A 173 -4.86 16.51 -11.80
C TYR A 173 -5.82 16.76 -12.96
N MET A 174 -5.79 17.99 -13.48
CA MET A 174 -6.55 18.41 -14.66
C MET A 174 -5.57 18.73 -15.79
N GLU A 175 -5.84 18.20 -16.98
CA GLU A 175 -5.07 18.54 -18.18
C GLU A 175 -6.01 18.62 -19.38
N GLY A 176 -5.93 19.72 -20.13
CA GLY A 176 -6.78 19.93 -21.31
C GLY A 176 -8.29 19.89 -21.05
N GLY A 177 -8.73 20.26 -19.84
CA GLY A 177 -10.14 20.20 -19.43
C GLY A 177 -10.64 18.80 -19.04
N THR A 178 -9.76 17.81 -18.99
CA THR A 178 -10.06 16.43 -18.55
C THR A 178 -9.51 16.19 -17.15
N MET A 179 -10.31 15.52 -16.32
CA MET A 179 -9.93 15.12 -14.96
C MET A 179 -9.27 13.76 -14.98
N TYR A 180 -8.08 13.67 -14.38
CA TYR A 180 -7.31 12.44 -14.25
C TYR A 180 -7.33 11.96 -12.81
N LEU A 181 -7.84 10.74 -12.62
CA LEU A 181 -7.85 10.06 -11.33
C LEU A 181 -6.54 9.31 -11.14
N SER A 182 -5.84 9.62 -10.07
CA SER A 182 -4.64 8.89 -9.67
C SER A 182 -4.96 7.70 -8.76
N PRO A 183 -4.12 6.65 -8.78
CA PRO A 183 -4.26 5.51 -7.87
C PRO A 183 -4.27 5.93 -6.39
N SER A 184 -4.82 5.08 -5.52
CA SER A 184 -4.86 5.36 -4.07
C SER A 184 -3.48 5.66 -3.48
N CYS A 185 -2.44 4.96 -3.95
CA CYS A 185 -1.06 5.11 -3.49
C CYS A 185 -0.40 6.45 -3.86
N ALA A 186 -1.05 7.28 -4.69
CA ALA A 186 -0.62 8.66 -4.92
C ALA A 186 -1.07 9.61 -3.78
N LYS A 187 -2.05 9.20 -2.96
CA LYS A 187 -2.64 10.03 -1.90
C LYS A 187 -1.76 9.98 -0.66
N LYS A 188 -0.91 11.00 -0.48
CA LYS A 188 0.08 11.08 0.59
C LYS A 188 -0.16 12.29 1.46
N LEU A 189 -0.01 12.10 2.77
CA LEU A 189 0.01 13.19 3.74
C LEU A 189 1.36 13.14 4.43
N ARG A 190 2.18 14.17 4.17
CA ARG A 190 3.40 14.41 4.93
C ARG A 190 3.07 15.33 6.09
N MET A 191 3.51 14.96 7.28
CA MET A 191 3.48 15.78 8.48
C MET A 191 4.88 15.88 9.05
N VAL A 192 5.32 17.09 9.40
CA VAL A 192 6.57 17.29 10.13
C VAL A 192 6.25 17.68 11.57
N PHE A 193 6.94 17.03 12.49
CA PHE A 193 6.82 17.29 13.92
C PHE A 193 8.16 17.80 14.45
N ASP A 194 8.09 18.86 15.26
CA ASP A 194 9.21 19.31 16.08
C ASP A 194 8.96 18.91 17.53
N SER A 195 10.00 18.56 18.28
CA SER A 195 9.91 18.22 19.69
C SER A 195 11.00 18.94 20.47
N SER A 196 10.72 19.25 21.72
CA SER A 196 11.74 19.72 22.66
C SER A 196 12.62 18.59 23.21
N TRP A 197 12.23 17.33 23.02
CA TRP A 197 12.89 16.14 23.60
C TRP A 197 13.60 15.27 22.56
N ALA A 198 13.29 15.44 21.26
CA ALA A 198 13.85 14.66 20.18
C ALA A 198 14.07 15.51 18.92
N ASN A 199 14.95 15.04 18.01
CA ASN A 199 15.10 15.67 16.70
C ASN A 199 13.79 15.60 15.92
N SER A 200 13.53 16.62 15.11
CA SER A 200 12.35 16.67 14.24
C SER A 200 12.20 15.39 13.41
N ILE A 201 10.96 14.98 13.20
CA ILE A 201 10.64 13.82 12.37
C ILE A 201 9.69 14.22 11.25
N GLU A 202 9.82 13.51 10.15
CA GLU A 202 8.85 13.50 9.07
C GLU A 202 8.07 12.19 9.15
N ILE A 203 6.75 12.29 9.14
CA ILE A 203 5.82 11.18 9.02
C ILE A 203 5.12 11.29 7.68
N VAL A 204 5.09 10.20 6.93
CA VAL A 204 4.31 10.07 5.69
C VAL A 204 3.25 9.02 5.90
N PHE A 205 2.00 9.44 5.79
CA PHE A 205 0.84 8.57 5.69
C PHE A 205 0.58 8.24 4.22
N GLU A 206 0.52 6.96 3.91
CA GLU A 206 0.42 6.41 2.56
C GLU A 206 -1.03 5.93 2.30
N SER A 207 -1.57 6.26 1.12
CA SER A 207 -2.97 6.01 0.77
C SER A 207 -3.95 6.54 1.82
N VAL A 208 -3.84 7.84 2.10
CA VAL A 208 -4.63 8.55 3.11
C VAL A 208 -6.13 8.42 2.80
N ARG A 209 -6.91 8.08 3.83
CA ARG A 209 -8.37 7.90 3.74
C ARG A 209 -9.14 8.99 4.46
N LEU A 210 -8.54 9.56 5.51
CA LEU A 210 -9.14 10.63 6.27
C LEU A 210 -8.04 11.48 6.91
N LEU A 211 -8.25 12.78 6.86
CA LEU A 211 -7.57 13.76 7.69
C LEU A 211 -8.65 14.62 8.36
N ARG A 212 -8.66 14.65 9.69
CA ARG A 212 -9.30 15.71 10.46
C ARG A 212 -8.17 16.56 11.01
N LEU A 213 -8.14 17.83 10.64
CA LEU A 213 -7.18 18.80 11.17
C LEU A 213 -7.94 19.78 12.06
N VAL A 214 -7.51 19.91 13.31
CA VAL A 214 -8.05 20.86 14.27
C VAL A 214 -6.88 21.66 14.82
N PRO A 215 -6.59 22.83 14.22
CA PRO A 215 -5.56 23.73 14.75
C PRO A 215 -5.94 24.26 16.14
N PRO A 216 -4.96 24.67 16.95
CA PRO A 216 -5.24 25.33 18.23
C PRO A 216 -6.02 26.63 18.00
N GLY A 217 -6.85 26.99 19.00
CA GLY A 217 -7.52 28.28 19.03
C GLY A 217 -6.54 29.44 19.26
N GLU A 218 -7.03 30.67 19.13
CA GLU A 218 -6.24 31.86 19.47
C GLU A 218 -5.77 31.83 20.93
N ASN A 219 -4.52 32.26 21.17
CA ASN A 219 -3.90 32.29 22.50
C ASN A 219 -3.70 30.91 23.18
N TYR A 220 -3.69 29.82 22.39
CA TYR A 220 -3.25 28.50 22.82
C TYR A 220 -1.96 28.10 22.09
N LEU A 221 -1.11 27.33 22.76
CA LEU A 221 -0.02 26.62 22.09
C LEU A 221 -0.60 25.48 21.24
N GLY A 222 0.11 25.14 20.17
CA GLY A 222 -0.20 23.98 19.32
C GLY A 222 0.52 22.71 19.78
N ASP A 223 0.85 22.63 21.06
CA ASP A 223 1.59 21.51 21.64
C ASP A 223 0.70 20.28 21.77
N LEU A 224 1.31 19.14 21.50
CA LEU A 224 0.77 17.82 21.74
C LEU A 224 1.16 17.41 23.16
N PHE A 225 0.16 17.14 23.99
CA PHE A 225 0.40 16.52 25.29
C PHE A 225 0.81 15.06 25.13
N ASN A 226 0.20 14.33 24.19
CA ASN A 226 0.51 12.95 23.83
C ASN A 226 -0.08 12.65 22.45
N ALA A 227 0.29 11.50 21.87
CA ALA A 227 -0.38 10.93 20.71
C ALA A 227 -0.67 9.43 20.91
N SER A 228 -1.51 8.87 20.04
CA SER A 228 -1.76 7.43 19.96
C SER A 228 -1.73 6.94 18.53
N ILE A 229 -1.16 5.75 18.34
CA ILE A 229 -1.15 5.06 17.05
C ILE A 229 -1.79 3.69 17.23
N PHE A 230 -2.71 3.35 16.33
CA PHE A 230 -3.34 2.03 16.27
C PHE A 230 -3.19 1.41 14.90
N ILE A 231 -3.08 0.08 14.86
CA ILE A 231 -3.23 -0.72 13.64
C ILE A 231 -4.48 -1.58 13.78
N ASP A 232 -5.41 -1.46 12.84
CA ASP A 232 -6.62 -2.28 12.78
C ASP A 232 -6.93 -2.57 11.31
N ASN A 233 -7.21 -3.84 10.97
CA ASN A 233 -7.41 -4.28 9.59
C ASN A 233 -6.32 -3.79 8.60
N LEU A 234 -5.07 -3.72 9.05
CA LEU A 234 -3.92 -3.20 8.31
C LEU A 234 -4.05 -1.73 7.86
N GLU A 235 -4.95 -0.97 8.49
CA GLU A 235 -4.97 0.50 8.45
C GLU A 235 -4.25 1.05 9.68
N VAL A 236 -3.60 2.19 9.49
CA VAL A 236 -2.95 2.95 10.57
C VAL A 236 -3.81 4.15 10.91
N TYR A 237 -3.93 4.38 12.21
CA TYR A 237 -4.66 5.51 12.79
C TYR A 237 -3.71 6.29 13.69
N PHE A 238 -3.59 7.60 13.48
CA PHE A 238 -2.86 8.51 14.36
C PHE A 238 -3.85 9.49 14.99
N TYR A 239 -3.75 9.69 16.30
CA TYR A 239 -4.55 10.63 17.07
C TYR A 239 -3.63 11.55 17.88
N ASP A 240 -3.98 12.83 17.97
CA ASP A 240 -3.30 13.85 18.78
C ASP A 240 -3.61 13.79 20.29
N GLU A 241 -4.03 12.62 20.78
CA GLU A 241 -4.35 12.38 22.19
C GLU A 241 -3.87 10.99 22.62
N TYR A 242 -3.57 10.82 23.92
CA TYR A 242 -3.40 9.50 24.52
C TYR A 242 -4.76 8.78 24.66
N LEU A 243 -4.88 7.61 24.06
CA LEU A 243 -6.10 6.81 24.00
C LEU A 243 -5.75 5.37 24.34
N LYS A 244 -6.51 4.76 25.25
CA LYS A 244 -6.32 3.34 25.63
C LYS A 244 -6.77 2.38 24.53
N GLU A 245 -7.75 2.81 23.73
CA GLU A 245 -8.34 2.04 22.64
C GLU A 245 -8.79 2.99 21.52
N ARG A 246 -8.99 2.44 20.32
CA ARG A 246 -9.42 3.22 19.16
C ARG A 246 -10.84 3.77 19.38
N PRO A 247 -11.05 5.10 19.36
CA PRO A 247 -12.35 5.68 19.60
C PRO A 247 -13.26 5.54 18.37
N LYS A 248 -14.57 5.65 18.56
CA LYS A 248 -15.55 5.69 17.45
C LYS A 248 -15.56 7.04 16.74
N SER A 249 -15.25 8.11 17.48
CA SER A 249 -15.14 9.48 16.99
C SER A 249 -14.06 10.19 17.80
N HIS A 250 -13.32 11.08 17.15
CA HIS A 250 -12.31 11.91 17.79
C HIS A 250 -12.50 13.36 17.38
N ASP A 251 -12.41 14.26 18.35
CA ASP A 251 -12.65 15.69 18.13
C ASP A 251 -11.40 16.49 17.77
N GLY A 252 -10.22 15.97 18.08
CA GLY A 252 -8.94 16.56 17.72
C GLY A 252 -8.47 16.21 16.31
N THR A 253 -7.18 16.44 16.09
CA THR A 253 -6.48 16.10 14.86
C THR A 253 -6.23 14.60 14.79
N TRP A 254 -6.63 13.96 13.68
CA TRP A 254 -6.35 12.55 13.47
C TRP A 254 -6.29 12.18 12.00
N VAL A 255 -5.54 11.11 11.72
CA VAL A 255 -5.30 10.61 10.36
C VAL A 255 -5.63 9.13 10.30
N LYS A 256 -6.27 8.72 9.20
CA LYS A 256 -6.45 7.32 8.82
C LYS A 256 -5.78 7.08 7.47
N ALA A 257 -4.95 6.04 7.37
CA ALA A 257 -4.23 5.68 6.16
C ALA A 257 -4.02 4.16 6.05
N LEU A 258 -3.61 3.68 4.87
CA LEU A 258 -3.27 2.25 4.71
C LEU A 258 -1.83 1.93 5.12
N GLY A 259 -0.97 2.95 5.18
CA GLY A 259 0.41 2.83 5.61
C GLY A 259 0.88 4.09 6.30
N MET A 260 1.89 3.93 7.13
CA MET A 260 2.59 5.03 7.80
C MET A 260 4.06 4.68 7.85
N ARG A 261 4.90 5.66 7.57
CA ARG A 261 6.35 5.58 7.75
C ARG A 261 6.89 6.87 8.30
N TRP A 262 8.04 6.81 8.93
CA TRP A 262 8.67 7.97 9.51
C TRP A 262 10.19 7.91 9.38
N ARG A 263 10.82 9.08 9.47
CA ARG A 263 12.27 9.23 9.58
C ARG A 263 12.62 10.50 10.35
N VAL A 264 13.83 10.54 10.86
CA VAL A 264 14.42 11.75 11.45
C VAL A 264 14.80 12.70 10.32
N ILE A 265 14.53 13.99 10.50
CA ILE A 265 14.99 15.07 9.62
C ILE A 265 15.96 15.97 10.39
N VAL A 266 17.01 16.44 9.72
CA VAL A 266 18.06 17.30 10.29
C VAL A 266 17.81 18.74 9.86
#